data_AF-A0A841CST2-F1
#
_entry.id   AF-A0A841CST2-F1
#
_cell.length_a   1.000
_cell.length_b   1.000
_cell.length_c   1.000
_cell.angle_alpha   90.00
_cell.angle_beta   90.00
_cell.angle_gamma   90.00
#
_symmetry.space_group_name_H-M   'P 1'
#
loop_
_entity.id
_entity.type
_entity.pdbx_description
1 polymer ?
#
loop_
_entity_poly.entity_id
_entity_poly.type
_entity_poly.pdbx_seq_one_letter_code
_entity_poly.pdbx_strand_id
1 'polypeptide(L)'
;MADWSIVLPRREVERAGPLIFGSPKAPGVLSYSVHDMSTGLEHWTVAPLAAVMLTIDLEAPDRCSLPWSPVNGLRDRPLTIEQSGRSVGVTVGLSPHAAHALFGPMRELANTTVGLTDLLGHDAQLLAEQLAGLPTWPARFGLLDGYLTRRCLAGPQPADPVRAAWHLLARTGGRVRIADLADRIGWIRQHLVTRFRDQFGLGPKSAARVLRLHRAVSLMPGSPPATIAAECGYADQSHLNRDFRALTGTTPTGYTR
;
A
#
# COMPACT_ATOMS: atom_id res chain seq x y z
N MET A 1 18.84 -3.02 16.29
CA MET A 1 17.93 -1.85 16.15
C MET A 1 16.98 -2.16 15.01
N ALA A 2 15.67 -2.03 15.24
CA ALA A 2 14.61 -2.72 14.51
C ALA A 2 14.59 -2.40 13.00
N ASP A 3 14.77 -3.44 12.18
CA ASP A 3 15.06 -3.36 10.75
C ASP A 3 13.99 -4.12 9.95
N TRP A 4 12.80 -3.53 9.87
CA TRP A 4 11.66 -4.07 9.11
C TRP A 4 11.18 -2.99 8.14
N SER A 5 11.49 -3.13 6.85
CA SER A 5 10.85 -2.36 5.79
C SER A 5 9.86 -3.25 5.05
N ILE A 6 8.60 -3.16 5.49
CA ILE A 6 7.39 -3.44 4.71
C ILE A 6 7.44 -4.77 3.90
N VAL A 7 7.08 -5.84 4.61
CA VAL A 7 6.39 -7.02 4.05
C VAL A 7 7.21 -7.92 3.12
N LEU A 8 8.42 -8.30 3.52
CA LEU A 8 9.04 -9.56 3.11
C LEU A 8 9.86 -10.12 4.30
N PRO A 9 9.95 -11.44 4.49
CA PRO A 9 10.92 -12.04 5.41
C PRO A 9 12.33 -11.51 5.13
N ARG A 10 13.14 -11.28 6.17
CA ARG A 10 14.51 -10.77 6.07
C ARG A 10 15.38 -11.50 5.03
N ARG A 11 15.20 -12.81 4.89
CA ARG A 11 15.93 -13.64 3.90
C ARG A 11 15.58 -13.31 2.45
N GLU A 12 14.40 -12.76 2.19
CA GLU A 12 13.95 -12.36 0.85
C GLU A 12 14.45 -10.95 0.52
N VAL A 13 14.51 -10.05 1.51
CA VAL A 13 15.13 -8.72 1.36
C VAL A 13 16.65 -8.82 1.16
N GLU A 14 17.32 -9.80 1.78
CA GLU A 14 18.76 -10.05 1.61
C GLU A 14 19.11 -10.63 0.22
N ARG A 15 18.12 -11.19 -0.52
CA ARG A 15 18.28 -11.66 -1.91
C ARG A 15 17.98 -10.58 -2.94
N ALA A 16 17.09 -9.65 -2.62
CA ALA A 16 16.95 -8.41 -3.36
C ALA A 16 18.28 -7.65 -3.25
N GLY A 17 18.87 -7.20 -4.37
CA GLY A 17 20.02 -6.31 -4.31
C GLY A 17 19.74 -5.05 -3.48
N PRO A 18 20.72 -4.14 -3.30
CA PRO A 18 20.52 -2.94 -2.48
C PRO A 18 19.28 -2.16 -2.95
N LEU A 19 18.21 -2.18 -2.15
CA LEU A 19 17.00 -1.40 -2.39
C LEU A 19 17.38 0.09 -2.29
N ILE A 20 17.29 0.80 -3.41
CA ILE A 20 17.48 2.26 -3.43
C ILE A 20 16.15 2.91 -3.06
N PHE A 21 16.14 3.65 -1.96
CA PHE A 21 14.99 4.44 -1.53
C PHE A 21 15.13 5.89 -1.97
N GLY A 22 14.09 6.40 -2.64
CA GLY A 22 13.95 7.84 -2.89
C GLY A 22 13.23 8.54 -1.74
N SER A 23 13.44 9.85 -1.59
CA SER A 23 12.64 10.70 -0.71
C SER A 23 11.62 11.48 -1.56
N PRO A 24 10.35 11.04 -1.61
CA PRO A 24 9.35 11.68 -2.47
C PRO A 24 9.07 13.11 -2.03
N LYS A 25 8.85 13.99 -3.00
CA LYS A 25 8.41 15.39 -2.77
C LYS A 25 6.96 15.61 -3.18
N ALA A 26 6.42 14.74 -4.03
CA ALA A 26 5.03 14.82 -4.48
C ALA A 26 4.03 14.60 -3.32
N PRO A 27 2.96 15.43 -3.21
CA PRO A 27 1.97 15.30 -2.15
C PRO A 27 1.30 13.93 -2.12
N GLY A 28 1.30 13.30 -0.95
CA GLY A 28 0.63 12.02 -0.72
C GLY A 28 1.34 10.81 -1.33
N VAL A 29 2.55 10.98 -1.87
CA VAL A 29 3.48 9.89 -2.17
C VAL A 29 4.26 9.55 -0.90
N LEU A 30 4.25 8.26 -0.54
CA LEU A 30 4.79 7.75 0.72
C LEU A 30 6.21 7.20 0.55
N SER A 31 6.53 6.61 -0.61
CA SER A 31 7.84 6.04 -0.88
C SER A 31 8.13 5.91 -2.37
N TYR A 32 9.42 5.92 -2.70
CA TYR A 32 9.96 5.33 -3.92
C TYR A 32 10.93 4.21 -3.53
N SER A 33 10.73 3.03 -4.09
CA SER A 33 11.58 1.86 -3.86
C SER A 33 11.97 1.25 -5.19
N VAL A 34 13.26 1.23 -5.48
CA VAL A 34 13.80 0.59 -6.68
C VAL A 34 13.88 -0.92 -6.46
N HIS A 35 13.53 -1.68 -7.49
CA HIS A 35 13.85 -3.09 -7.57
C HIS A 35 14.69 -3.33 -8.83
N ASP A 36 15.79 -4.05 -8.65
CA ASP A 36 16.61 -4.64 -9.72
C ASP A 36 16.96 -6.05 -9.24
N MET A 37 16.15 -7.00 -9.66
CA MET A 37 16.25 -8.39 -9.21
C MET A 37 16.13 -9.31 -10.40
N SER A 38 16.93 -10.37 -10.40
CA SER A 38 16.77 -11.50 -11.30
C SER A 38 16.45 -12.71 -10.43
N THR A 39 15.25 -13.24 -10.57
CA THR A 39 14.78 -14.36 -9.74
C THR A 39 14.39 -15.53 -10.63
N GLY A 40 14.57 -16.75 -10.11
CA GLY A 40 13.84 -17.91 -10.62
C GLY A 40 12.33 -17.75 -10.40
N LEU A 41 11.55 -18.81 -10.60
CA LEU A 41 10.14 -18.77 -10.19
C LEU A 41 10.06 -18.61 -8.67
N GLU A 42 9.60 -17.44 -8.24
CA GLU A 42 9.36 -17.11 -6.84
C GLU A 42 7.87 -16.93 -6.57
N HIS A 43 7.47 -17.35 -5.38
CA HIS A 43 6.11 -17.23 -4.88
C HIS A 43 6.18 -16.55 -3.52
N TRP A 44 5.58 -15.36 -3.40
CA TRP A 44 5.55 -14.64 -2.13
C TRP A 44 4.14 -14.15 -1.80
N THR A 45 3.90 -13.98 -0.51
CA THR A 45 2.63 -13.47 0.02
C THR A 45 2.84 -12.11 0.66
N VAL A 46 2.22 -11.10 0.08
CA VAL A 46 2.24 -9.71 0.55
C VAL A 46 1.06 -9.46 1.48
N ALA A 47 1.33 -9.13 2.73
CA ALA A 47 0.34 -8.61 3.66
C ALA A 47 -0.24 -7.26 3.19
N PRO A 48 -1.51 -6.95 3.52
CA PRO A 48 -2.14 -5.67 3.26
C PRO A 48 -1.29 -4.47 3.66
N LEU A 49 -1.15 -3.54 2.72
CA LEU A 49 -0.52 -2.25 2.95
C LEU A 49 -1.59 -1.19 3.17
N ALA A 50 -1.33 -0.24 4.07
CA ALA A 50 -2.17 0.94 4.25
C ALA A 50 -1.94 2.00 3.14
N ALA A 51 -1.52 1.54 1.96
CA ALA A 51 -1.12 2.32 0.80
C ALA A 51 -1.49 1.57 -0.49
N VAL A 52 -1.74 2.33 -1.56
CA VAL A 52 -1.86 1.78 -2.92
C VAL A 52 -0.45 1.69 -3.49
N MET A 53 -0.06 0.52 -4.01
CA MET A 53 1.28 0.32 -4.56
C MET A 53 1.21 0.32 -6.08
N LEU A 54 1.91 1.26 -6.69
CA LEU A 54 2.07 1.38 -8.14
C LEU A 54 3.48 0.89 -8.50
N THR A 55 3.59 -0.11 -9.36
CA THR A 55 4.87 -0.52 -9.93
C THR A 55 4.99 0.00 -11.36
N ILE A 56 6.13 0.60 -11.71
CA ILE A 56 6.47 0.99 -13.08
C ILE A 56 7.68 0.17 -13.50
N ASP A 57 7.46 -0.74 -14.44
CA ASP A 57 8.48 -1.64 -14.96
C ASP A 57 9.29 -0.96 -16.07
N LEU A 58 10.62 -0.97 -15.93
CA LEU A 58 11.58 -0.64 -17.00
C LEU A 58 12.04 -1.91 -17.74
N GLU A 59 12.16 -3.01 -17.00
CA GLU A 59 12.28 -4.37 -17.52
C GLU A 59 11.29 -5.22 -16.71
N ALA A 60 10.26 -5.74 -17.38
CA ALA A 60 9.17 -6.44 -16.71
C ALA A 60 9.48 -7.94 -16.57
N PRO A 61 9.29 -8.52 -15.37
CA PRO A 61 9.37 -9.97 -15.20
C PRO A 61 8.13 -10.64 -15.81
N ASP A 62 8.21 -11.96 -15.98
CA ASP A 62 7.00 -12.76 -16.21
C ASP A 62 6.28 -12.92 -14.87
N ARG A 63 5.10 -12.33 -14.74
CA ARG A 63 4.30 -12.38 -13.51
C ARG A 63 3.13 -13.36 -13.55
N CYS A 64 3.10 -14.28 -14.51
CA CYS A 64 2.06 -15.29 -14.76
C CYS A 64 0.62 -14.73 -14.84
N SER A 65 0.08 -14.20 -13.74
CA SER A 65 -1.26 -13.65 -13.55
C SER A 65 -1.34 -12.13 -13.34
N LEU A 66 -0.22 -11.43 -13.06
CA LEU A 66 -0.25 -9.97 -12.87
C LEU A 66 0.01 -9.19 -14.18
N PRO A 67 -0.63 -8.03 -14.36
CA PRO A 67 -0.41 -7.19 -15.51
C PRO A 67 0.97 -6.51 -15.49
N TRP A 68 1.38 -5.99 -16.64
CA TRP A 68 2.52 -5.09 -16.77
C TRP A 68 2.30 -3.82 -15.96
N SER A 69 3.33 -3.36 -15.23
CA SER A 69 3.28 -2.21 -14.32
C SER A 69 2.03 -2.24 -13.40
N PRO A 70 1.92 -3.20 -12.47
CA PRO A 70 0.71 -3.44 -11.71
C PRO A 70 0.44 -2.32 -10.69
N VAL A 71 -0.83 -1.99 -10.52
CA VAL A 71 -1.35 -1.15 -9.45
C VAL A 71 -2.15 -2.02 -8.49
N ASN A 72 -1.63 -2.16 -7.29
CA ASN A 72 -2.26 -2.92 -6.21
C ASN A 72 -3.06 -1.94 -5.35
N GLY A 73 -4.39 -2.04 -5.39
CA GLY A 73 -5.24 -1.22 -4.52
C GLY A 73 -5.12 -1.61 -3.05
N LEU A 74 -5.83 -0.86 -2.20
CA LEU A 74 -5.94 -1.23 -0.79
C LEU A 74 -6.57 -2.62 -0.65
N ARG A 75 -5.99 -3.43 0.23
CA ARG A 75 -6.43 -4.81 0.48
C ARG A 75 -6.80 -5.03 1.93
N ASP A 76 -7.71 -5.95 2.18
CA ASP A 76 -8.01 -6.48 3.51
C ASP A 76 -7.86 -8.00 3.58
N ARG A 77 -7.00 -8.52 2.70
CA ARG A 77 -6.57 -9.91 2.56
C ARG A 77 -5.17 -9.94 1.92
N PRO A 78 -4.40 -11.01 2.09
CA PRO A 78 -3.07 -11.10 1.49
C PRO A 78 -3.15 -11.14 -0.05
N LEU A 79 -2.08 -10.68 -0.69
CA LEU A 79 -1.85 -10.83 -2.13
C LEU A 79 -0.72 -11.82 -2.35
N THR A 80 -0.99 -12.89 -3.08
CA THR A 80 0.03 -13.80 -3.55
C THR A 80 0.53 -13.35 -4.90
N ILE A 81 1.85 -13.30 -5.07
CA ILE A 81 2.51 -12.95 -6.32
C ILE A 81 3.41 -14.11 -6.72
N GLU A 82 3.30 -14.48 -7.99
CA GLU A 82 4.21 -15.40 -8.64
C GLU A 82 4.95 -14.61 -9.73
N GLN A 83 6.27 -14.68 -9.73
CA GLN A 83 7.06 -14.06 -10.78
C GLN A 83 8.29 -14.89 -11.13
N SER A 84 8.78 -14.73 -12.35
CA SER A 84 10.06 -15.24 -12.79
C SER A 84 10.75 -14.28 -13.74
N GLY A 85 12.07 -14.39 -13.85
CA GLY A 85 12.87 -13.56 -14.73
C GLY A 85 13.33 -12.26 -14.07
N ARG A 86 13.81 -11.34 -14.90
CA ARG A 86 14.40 -10.09 -14.46
C ARG A 86 13.33 -9.02 -14.29
N SER A 87 13.41 -8.29 -13.18
CA SER A 87 12.50 -7.25 -12.77
C SER A 87 13.30 -6.01 -12.42
N VAL A 88 13.21 -4.98 -13.27
CA VAL A 88 13.85 -3.68 -13.06
C VAL A 88 12.81 -2.59 -13.11
N GLY A 89 12.72 -1.76 -12.08
CA GLY A 89 11.72 -0.71 -12.04
C GLY A 89 11.67 0.04 -10.73
N VAL A 90 10.58 0.77 -10.57
CA VAL A 90 10.29 1.54 -9.35
C VAL A 90 8.90 1.22 -8.85
N THR A 91 8.81 0.99 -7.55
CA THR A 91 7.55 0.89 -6.84
C THR A 91 7.30 2.19 -6.08
N VAL A 92 6.12 2.76 -6.30
CA VAL A 92 5.63 3.99 -5.69
C VAL A 92 4.54 3.63 -4.68
N GLY A 93 4.75 3.98 -3.42
CA GLY A 93 3.72 3.90 -2.40
C GLY A 93 2.87 5.16 -2.41
N LEU A 94 1.55 5.03 -2.61
CA LEU A 94 0.61 6.14 -2.63
C LEU A 94 -0.31 6.08 -1.42
N SER A 95 -0.52 7.23 -0.77
CA SER A 95 -1.64 7.38 0.16
C SER A 95 -2.97 7.22 -0.60
N PRO A 96 -4.05 6.77 0.05
CA PRO A 96 -5.32 6.58 -0.64
C PRO A 96 -5.87 7.85 -1.31
N HIS A 97 -5.59 9.02 -0.73
CA HIS A 97 -5.96 10.31 -1.32
C HIS A 97 -5.21 10.60 -2.61
N ALA A 98 -3.89 10.36 -2.64
CA ALA A 98 -3.09 10.54 -3.84
C ALA A 98 -3.49 9.53 -4.93
N ALA A 99 -3.76 8.28 -4.55
CA ALA A 99 -4.26 7.27 -5.47
C ALA A 99 -5.63 7.66 -6.05
N HIS A 100 -6.56 8.17 -5.24
CA HIS A 100 -7.84 8.69 -5.72
C HIS A 100 -7.67 9.85 -6.70
N ALA A 101 -6.78 10.80 -6.39
CA ALA A 101 -6.49 11.89 -7.30
C ALA A 101 -5.84 11.42 -8.62
N LEU A 102 -5.05 10.35 -8.56
CA LEU A 102 -4.36 9.81 -9.74
C LEU A 102 -5.28 8.97 -10.64
N PHE A 103 -6.15 8.16 -10.05
CA PHE A 103 -6.91 7.12 -10.75
C PHE A 103 -8.43 7.32 -10.74
N GLY A 104 -8.95 8.25 -9.95
CA GLY A 104 -10.39 8.44 -9.79
C GLY A 104 -11.03 7.42 -8.83
N PRO A 105 -12.26 6.94 -9.10
CA PRO A 105 -12.97 6.03 -8.20
C PRO A 105 -12.15 4.76 -7.87
N MET A 106 -12.04 4.45 -6.58
CA MET A 106 -11.13 3.42 -6.08
C MET A 106 -11.84 2.09 -5.74
N ARG A 107 -13.17 2.04 -5.84
CA ARG A 107 -13.99 0.90 -5.45
C ARG A 107 -13.56 -0.40 -6.16
N GLU A 108 -13.33 -0.32 -7.47
CA GLU A 108 -12.95 -1.49 -8.28
C GLU A 108 -11.50 -1.90 -8.08
N LEU A 109 -10.64 -0.98 -7.61
CA LEU A 109 -9.25 -1.26 -7.29
C LEU A 109 -9.09 -2.00 -5.94
N ALA A 110 -10.13 -2.00 -5.10
CA ALA A 110 -10.07 -2.63 -3.78
C ALA A 110 -9.91 -4.15 -3.89
N ASN A 111 -8.91 -4.71 -3.21
CA ASN A 111 -8.57 -6.14 -3.29
C ASN A 111 -8.26 -6.65 -4.70
N THR A 112 -7.96 -5.78 -5.67
CA THR A 112 -7.60 -6.15 -7.04
C THR A 112 -6.22 -5.59 -7.41
N THR A 113 -5.68 -6.13 -8.50
CA THR A 113 -4.48 -5.62 -9.16
C THR A 113 -4.85 -5.38 -10.62
N VAL A 114 -4.56 -4.19 -11.12
CA VAL A 114 -4.85 -3.78 -12.51
C VAL A 114 -3.58 -3.25 -13.16
N GLY A 115 -3.51 -3.23 -14.49
CA GLY A 115 -2.36 -2.67 -15.18
C GLY A 115 -2.35 -1.15 -15.11
N LEU A 116 -1.18 -0.53 -15.04
CA LEU A 116 -1.08 0.93 -15.08
C LEU A 116 -1.69 1.50 -16.37
N THR A 117 -1.57 0.78 -17.48
CA THR A 117 -2.18 1.14 -18.77
C THR A 117 -3.70 1.11 -18.73
N ASP A 118 -4.32 0.24 -17.93
CA ASP A 118 -5.78 0.21 -17.78
C ASP A 118 -6.30 1.47 -17.04
N LEU A 119 -5.46 2.06 -16.19
CA LEU A 119 -5.81 3.23 -15.38
C LEU A 119 -5.43 4.56 -16.03
N LEU A 120 -4.25 4.63 -16.66
CA LEU A 120 -3.70 5.87 -17.21
C LEU A 120 -3.63 5.88 -18.75
N GLY A 121 -4.02 4.79 -19.40
CA GLY A 121 -3.97 4.67 -20.85
C GLY A 121 -2.56 4.87 -21.40
N HIS A 122 -2.45 5.65 -22.47
CA HIS A 122 -1.18 5.94 -23.13
C HIS A 122 -0.16 6.65 -22.22
N ASP A 123 -0.62 7.42 -21.24
CA ASP A 123 0.29 8.13 -20.32
C ASP A 123 1.13 7.17 -19.47
N ALA A 124 0.66 5.94 -19.24
CA ALA A 124 1.42 4.91 -18.53
C ALA A 124 2.71 4.53 -19.28
N GLN A 125 2.58 4.29 -20.58
CA GLN A 125 3.69 3.89 -21.44
C GLN A 125 4.68 5.04 -21.60
N LEU A 126 4.18 6.24 -21.89
CA LEU A 126 5.01 7.44 -22.00
C LEU A 126 5.81 7.70 -20.72
N LEU A 127 5.19 7.52 -19.54
CA LEU A 127 5.88 7.67 -18.26
C LEU A 127 7.02 6.64 -18.12
N ALA A 128 6.76 5.37 -18.45
CA ALA A 128 7.79 4.32 -18.36
C ALA A 128 8.95 4.57 -19.34
N GLU A 129 8.67 4.97 -20.57
CA GLU A 129 9.67 5.34 -21.58
C GLU A 129 10.53 6.53 -21.12
N GLN A 130 9.90 7.58 -20.58
CA GLN A 130 10.62 8.74 -20.04
C GLN A 130 11.53 8.37 -18.87
N LEU A 131 11.08 7.47 -17.99
CA LEU A 131 11.90 6.97 -16.89
C LEU A 131 13.06 6.12 -17.40
N ALA A 132 12.84 5.26 -18.40
CA ALA A 132 13.87 4.43 -19.02
C ALA A 132 14.96 5.29 -19.69
N GLY A 133 14.56 6.40 -20.32
CA GLY A 133 15.47 7.34 -20.98
C GLY A 133 16.38 8.14 -20.04
N LEU A 134 16.10 8.15 -18.72
CA LEU A 134 16.93 8.85 -17.75
C LEU A 134 18.04 7.95 -17.18
N PRO A 135 19.29 8.44 -17.07
CA PRO A 135 20.44 7.61 -16.74
C PRO A 135 20.60 7.33 -15.23
N THR A 136 19.91 8.08 -14.36
CA THR A 136 20.11 7.99 -12.90
C THR A 136 18.79 7.96 -12.14
N TRP A 137 18.77 7.24 -11.01
CA TRP A 137 17.61 7.19 -10.12
C TRP A 137 17.18 8.54 -9.55
N PRO A 138 18.09 9.43 -9.11
CA PRO A 138 17.71 10.79 -8.71
C PRO A 138 16.96 11.56 -9.80
N ALA A 139 17.37 11.44 -11.07
CA ALA A 139 16.66 12.08 -12.19
C ALA A 139 15.28 11.46 -12.39
N ARG A 140 15.16 10.12 -12.34
CA ARG A 140 13.87 9.41 -12.41
C ARG A 140 12.92 9.81 -11.29
N PHE A 141 13.41 9.94 -10.05
CA PHE A 141 12.61 10.41 -8.92
C PHE A 141 12.15 11.86 -9.11
N GLY A 142 13.00 12.74 -9.65
CA GLY A 142 12.61 14.10 -10.01
C GLY A 142 11.50 14.15 -11.06
N LEU A 143 11.56 13.27 -12.06
CA LEU A 143 10.50 13.13 -13.07
C LEU A 143 9.20 12.63 -12.44
N LEU A 144 9.27 11.59 -11.60
CA LEU A 144 8.12 11.07 -10.86
C LEU A 144 7.49 12.14 -9.97
N ASP A 145 8.29 12.90 -9.23
CA ASP A 145 7.79 13.98 -8.37
C ASP A 145 7.01 15.01 -9.20
N GLY A 146 7.56 15.45 -10.33
CA GLY A 146 6.89 16.40 -11.23
C GLY A 146 5.61 15.83 -11.83
N TYR A 147 5.64 14.59 -12.33
CA TYR A 147 4.48 13.93 -12.92
C TYR A 147 3.36 13.74 -11.90
N LEU A 148 3.66 13.12 -10.75
CA LEU A 148 2.68 12.80 -9.71
C LEU A 148 2.11 14.07 -9.08
N THR A 149 2.93 15.10 -8.86
CA THR A 149 2.45 16.40 -8.35
C THR A 149 1.41 17.01 -9.28
N ARG A 150 1.72 17.11 -10.59
CA ARG A 150 0.78 17.68 -11.57
C ARG A 150 -0.52 16.90 -11.64
N ARG A 151 -0.44 15.57 -11.67
CA ARG A 151 -1.60 14.70 -11.83
C ARG A 151 -2.49 14.68 -10.57
N CYS A 152 -1.88 14.62 -9.38
CA CYS A 152 -2.61 14.72 -8.12
C CYS A 152 -3.30 16.08 -7.91
N LEU A 153 -2.72 17.17 -8.42
CA LEU A 153 -3.33 18.51 -8.36
C LEU A 153 -4.49 18.67 -9.36
N ALA A 154 -4.38 18.06 -10.55
CA ALA A 154 -5.41 18.14 -11.58
C ALA A 154 -6.57 17.14 -11.39
N GLY A 155 -6.33 16.06 -10.64
CA GLY A 155 -7.29 14.98 -10.44
C GLY A 155 -8.38 15.26 -9.41
N PRO A 156 -9.36 14.34 -9.27
CA PRO A 156 -10.45 14.49 -8.34
C PRO A 156 -9.96 14.52 -6.90
N GLN A 157 -10.42 15.52 -6.15
CA GLN A 157 -10.08 15.63 -4.73
C GLN A 157 -11.08 14.82 -3.90
N PRO A 158 -10.59 14.01 -2.93
CA PRO A 158 -11.49 13.33 -2.01
C PRO A 158 -12.26 14.37 -1.20
N ALA A 159 -13.49 14.02 -0.82
CA ALA A 159 -14.31 14.91 -0.01
C ALA A 159 -13.62 15.16 1.34
N ASP A 160 -13.58 16.40 1.81
CA ASP A 160 -12.85 16.75 3.03
C ASP A 160 -13.26 15.94 4.27
N PRO A 161 -14.54 15.59 4.49
CA PRO A 161 -14.93 14.66 5.56
C PRO A 161 -14.30 13.26 5.44
N VAL A 162 -14.19 12.72 4.22
CA VAL A 162 -13.58 11.42 3.96
C VAL A 162 -12.07 11.50 4.20
N ARG A 163 -11.44 12.60 3.77
CA ARG A 163 -10.03 12.89 4.02
C ARG A 163 -9.71 12.97 5.50
N ALA A 164 -10.51 13.76 6.24
CA ALA A 164 -10.40 13.90 7.69
C ALA A 164 -10.59 12.55 8.40
N ALA A 165 -11.53 11.73 7.92
CA ALA A 165 -11.77 10.40 8.47
C ALA A 165 -10.57 9.47 8.31
N TRP A 166 -9.93 9.44 7.12
CA TRP A 166 -8.68 8.69 6.92
C TRP A 166 -7.57 9.19 7.85
N HIS A 167 -7.36 10.52 7.94
CA HIS A 167 -6.32 11.06 8.81
C HIS A 167 -6.53 10.68 10.28
N LEU A 168 -7.77 10.69 10.78
CA LEU A 168 -8.06 10.26 12.14
C LEU A 168 -7.83 8.76 12.34
N LEU A 169 -8.22 7.93 11.37
CA LEU A 169 -7.92 6.49 11.37
C LEU A 169 -6.41 6.24 11.42
N ALA A 170 -5.65 6.85 10.50
CA ALA A 170 -4.20 6.68 10.41
C ALA A 170 -3.49 7.15 11.69
N ARG A 171 -3.82 8.35 12.18
CA ARG A 171 -3.24 8.91 13.41
C ARG A 171 -3.50 8.06 14.65
N THR A 172 -4.64 7.38 14.71
CA THR A 172 -4.98 6.50 15.83
C THR A 172 -4.47 5.07 15.66
N GLY A 173 -3.84 4.74 14.52
CA GLY A 173 -3.48 3.36 14.17
C GLY A 173 -4.70 2.45 14.06
N GLY A 174 -5.83 2.98 13.59
CA GLY A 174 -7.09 2.25 13.45
C GLY A 174 -7.86 1.98 14.75
N ARG A 175 -7.47 2.58 15.87
CA ARG A 175 -8.10 2.34 17.19
C ARG A 175 -9.42 3.09 17.40
N VAL A 176 -9.63 4.19 16.68
CA VAL A 176 -10.88 4.96 16.75
C VAL A 176 -12.07 4.10 16.33
N ARG A 177 -13.21 4.24 17.03
CA ARG A 177 -14.44 3.53 16.64
C ARG A 177 -15.05 4.21 15.42
N ILE A 178 -15.62 3.42 14.52
CA ILE A 178 -16.22 3.94 13.29
C ILE A 178 -17.46 4.81 13.57
N ALA A 179 -18.17 4.58 14.69
CA ALA A 179 -19.27 5.44 15.12
C ALA A 179 -18.75 6.85 15.46
N ASP A 180 -17.78 6.94 16.37
CA ASP A 180 -17.13 8.20 16.75
C ASP A 180 -16.55 8.94 15.54
N LEU A 181 -15.99 8.20 14.57
CA LEU A 181 -15.49 8.74 13.31
C LEU A 181 -16.60 9.41 12.49
N ALA A 182 -17.77 8.77 12.39
CA ALA A 182 -18.92 9.26 11.64
C ALA A 182 -19.54 10.49 12.34
N ASP A 183 -19.70 10.42 13.66
CA ASP A 183 -20.22 11.52 14.47
C ASP A 183 -19.33 12.77 14.37
N ARG A 184 -18.00 12.57 14.39
CA ARG A 184 -17.03 13.68 14.30
C ARG A 184 -17.07 14.43 12.98
N ILE A 185 -17.44 13.76 11.89
CA ILE A 185 -17.56 14.37 10.56
C ILE A 185 -19.02 14.74 10.20
N GLY A 186 -19.96 14.56 11.15
CA GLY A 186 -21.37 14.90 10.97
C GLY A 186 -22.13 13.98 10.02
N TRP A 187 -21.67 12.75 9.80
CA TRP A 187 -22.28 11.82 8.84
C TRP A 187 -22.90 10.60 9.52
N ILE A 188 -23.96 10.08 8.89
CA ILE A 188 -24.44 8.74 9.22
C ILE A 188 -23.41 7.68 8.77
N ARG A 189 -23.29 6.61 9.54
CA ARG A 189 -22.30 5.53 9.31
C ARG A 189 -22.38 4.93 7.90
N GLN A 190 -23.57 4.71 7.36
CA GLN A 190 -23.76 4.14 6.03
C GLN A 190 -23.23 5.08 4.92
N HIS A 191 -23.41 6.38 5.08
CA HIS A 191 -22.90 7.37 4.13
C HIS A 191 -21.37 7.40 4.15
N LEU A 192 -20.76 7.41 5.34
CA LEU A 192 -19.31 7.29 5.49
C LEU A 192 -18.77 6.03 4.82
N VAL A 193 -19.35 4.86 5.08
CA VAL A 193 -18.90 3.60 4.47
C VAL A 193 -18.95 3.65 2.94
N THR A 194 -20.04 4.20 2.38
CA THR A 194 -20.22 4.30 0.93
C THR A 194 -19.17 5.22 0.31
N ARG A 195 -19.04 6.45 0.82
CA ARG A 195 -18.08 7.44 0.31
C ARG A 195 -16.63 7.00 0.47
N PHE A 196 -16.29 6.35 1.58
CA PHE A 196 -14.94 5.85 1.84
C PHE A 196 -14.58 4.72 0.86
N ARG A 197 -15.52 3.82 0.53
CA ARG A 197 -15.30 2.78 -0.49
C ARG A 197 -15.14 3.38 -1.88
N ASP A 198 -15.94 4.36 -2.24
CA ASP A 198 -15.85 5.01 -3.55
C ASP A 198 -14.51 5.73 -3.73
N GLN A 199 -14.02 6.40 -2.69
CA GLN A 199 -12.82 7.23 -2.78
C GLN A 199 -11.53 6.49 -2.41
N PHE A 200 -11.56 5.48 -1.54
CA PHE A 200 -10.35 4.75 -1.08
C PHE A 200 -10.41 3.23 -1.31
N GLY A 201 -11.50 2.70 -1.86
CA GLY A 201 -11.65 1.29 -2.18
C GLY A 201 -12.16 0.43 -1.01
N LEU A 202 -11.53 0.51 0.16
CA LEU A 202 -11.96 -0.23 1.35
C LEU A 202 -13.03 0.52 2.14
N GLY A 203 -13.73 -0.18 3.04
CA GLY A 203 -14.54 0.50 4.07
C GLY A 203 -13.67 0.98 5.25
N PRO A 204 -14.15 1.93 6.07
CA PRO A 204 -13.39 2.48 7.18
C PRO A 204 -13.01 1.42 8.23
N LYS A 205 -13.86 0.40 8.42
CA LYS A 205 -13.56 -0.75 9.31
C LYS A 205 -12.42 -1.62 8.76
N SER A 206 -12.41 -1.91 7.47
CA SER A 206 -11.33 -2.70 6.83
C SER A 206 -10.01 -1.92 6.86
N ALA A 207 -10.04 -0.63 6.52
CA ALA A 207 -8.86 0.24 6.64
C ALA A 207 -8.32 0.31 8.08
N ALA A 208 -9.20 0.41 9.07
CA ALA A 208 -8.80 0.37 10.49
C ALA A 208 -8.07 -0.93 10.85
N ARG A 209 -8.54 -2.09 10.36
CA ARG A 209 -7.89 -3.38 10.61
C ARG A 209 -6.48 -3.42 10.02
N VAL A 210 -6.31 -2.94 8.79
CA VAL A 210 -4.98 -2.85 8.14
C VAL A 210 -4.06 -1.92 8.94
N LEU A 211 -4.54 -0.76 9.38
CA LEU A 211 -3.74 0.16 10.19
C LEU A 211 -3.33 -0.44 11.55
N ARG A 212 -4.21 -1.22 12.19
CA ARG A 212 -3.88 -1.96 13.41
C ARG A 212 -2.84 -3.04 13.16
N LEU A 213 -2.92 -3.76 12.03
CA LEU A 213 -1.92 -4.73 11.64
C LEU A 213 -0.54 -4.08 11.51
N HIS A 214 -0.44 -2.95 10.80
CA HIS A 214 0.83 -2.21 10.66
C HIS A 214 1.40 -1.81 12.01
N ARG A 215 0.55 -1.29 12.91
CA ARG A 215 0.94 -0.97 14.28
C ARG A 215 1.40 -2.22 15.04
N ALA A 216 0.67 -3.33 14.95
CA ALA A 216 1.00 -4.57 15.62
C ALA A 216 2.37 -5.10 15.17
N VAL A 217 2.63 -5.14 13.85
CA VAL A 217 3.93 -5.53 13.28
C VAL A 217 5.06 -4.65 13.83
N SER A 218 4.83 -3.33 13.95
CA SER A 218 5.86 -2.42 14.48
C SER A 218 6.22 -2.68 15.95
N LEU A 219 5.30 -3.25 16.74
CA LEU A 219 5.50 -3.56 18.16
C LEU A 219 6.04 -4.98 18.41
N MET A 220 5.95 -5.89 17.44
CA MET A 220 6.38 -7.30 17.56
C MET A 220 7.82 -7.50 18.04
N PRO A 221 8.83 -6.71 17.62
CA PRO A 221 10.21 -6.94 18.03
C PRO A 221 10.48 -6.77 19.53
N GLY A 222 9.58 -6.12 20.28
CA GLY A 222 9.84 -5.73 21.67
C GLY A 222 8.68 -5.90 22.64
N SER A 223 7.55 -6.50 22.24
CA SER A 223 6.36 -6.60 23.08
C SER A 223 5.72 -8.00 23.08
N PRO A 224 5.22 -8.49 24.23
CA PRO A 224 4.41 -9.70 24.29
C PRO A 224 3.10 -9.56 23.49
N PRO A 225 2.54 -10.65 22.92
CA PRO A 225 1.30 -10.59 22.14
C PRO A 225 0.10 -9.95 22.84
N ALA A 226 -0.04 -10.14 24.15
CA ALA A 226 -1.11 -9.52 24.94
C ALA A 226 -0.97 -7.98 25.01
N THR A 227 0.26 -7.49 25.18
CA THR A 227 0.57 -6.05 25.16
C THR A 227 0.30 -5.46 23.78
N ILE A 228 0.74 -6.15 22.72
CA ILE A 228 0.46 -5.74 21.34
C ILE A 228 -1.04 -5.64 21.09
N ALA A 229 -1.82 -6.62 21.56
CA ALA A 229 -3.27 -6.63 21.42
C ALA A 229 -3.90 -5.39 22.08
N ALA A 230 -3.57 -5.11 23.34
CA ALA A 230 -4.08 -3.95 24.07
C ALA A 230 -3.67 -2.62 23.40
N GLU A 231 -2.39 -2.47 23.04
CA GLU A 231 -1.88 -1.23 22.44
C GLU A 231 -2.41 -0.95 21.03
N CYS A 232 -2.78 -2.00 20.29
CA CYS A 232 -3.35 -1.87 18.94
C CYS A 232 -4.88 -1.82 18.95
N GLY A 233 -5.54 -1.88 20.11
CA GLY A 233 -6.99 -1.81 20.22
C GLY A 233 -7.71 -3.10 19.85
N TYR A 234 -7.05 -4.24 20.01
CA TYR A 234 -7.70 -5.55 20.02
C TYR A 234 -8.28 -5.83 21.40
N ALA A 235 -9.33 -6.66 21.44
CA ALA A 235 -9.99 -7.03 22.69
C ALA A 235 -9.10 -7.95 23.54
N ASP A 236 -8.37 -8.85 22.88
CA ASP A 236 -7.48 -9.82 23.47
C ASP A 236 -6.50 -10.36 22.40
N GLN A 237 -5.56 -11.20 22.83
CA GLN A 237 -4.58 -11.85 21.93
C GLN A 237 -5.26 -12.77 20.88
N SER A 238 -6.39 -13.38 21.20
CA SER A 238 -7.10 -14.25 20.26
C SER A 238 -7.73 -13.46 19.12
N HIS A 239 -8.26 -12.26 19.41
CA HIS A 239 -8.74 -11.32 18.41
C HIS A 239 -7.58 -10.83 17.54
N LEU A 240 -6.43 -10.46 18.13
CA LEU A 240 -5.21 -10.13 17.37
C LEU A 240 -4.84 -11.27 16.42
N ASN A 241 -4.72 -12.50 16.92
CA ASN A 241 -4.31 -13.66 16.11
C ASN A 241 -5.26 -13.93 14.94
N ARG A 242 -6.59 -13.88 15.16
CA ARG A 242 -7.59 -14.08 14.11
C ARG A 242 -7.50 -13.00 13.03
N ASP A 243 -7.37 -11.73 13.45
CA ASP A 243 -7.31 -10.61 12.53
C ASP A 243 -6.00 -10.61 11.73
N PHE A 244 -4.88 -10.88 12.41
CA PHE A 244 -3.57 -11.01 11.80
C PHE A 244 -3.57 -12.10 10.74
N ARG A 245 -4.09 -13.30 11.06
CA ARG A 245 -4.19 -14.40 10.09
C ARG A 245 -5.09 -14.10 8.90
N ALA A 246 -6.23 -13.43 9.13
CA ALA A 246 -7.11 -13.04 8.04
C ALA A 246 -6.44 -12.06 7.07
N LEU A 247 -5.57 -11.19 7.57
CA LEU A 247 -4.88 -10.18 6.76
C LEU A 247 -3.58 -10.71 6.14
N THR A 248 -2.78 -11.48 6.87
CA THR A 248 -1.43 -11.89 6.42
C THR A 248 -1.34 -13.33 5.93
N GLY A 249 -2.37 -14.15 6.16
CA GLY A 249 -2.34 -15.59 5.92
C GLY A 249 -1.65 -16.41 7.01
N THR A 250 -0.94 -15.79 7.95
CA THR A 250 -0.18 -16.47 9.03
C THR A 250 -0.47 -15.89 10.41
N THR A 251 -0.01 -16.51 11.49
CA THR A 251 -0.15 -15.97 12.85
C THR A 251 1.00 -15.01 13.17
N PRO A 252 0.88 -14.12 14.18
CA PRO A 252 1.97 -13.27 14.65
C PRO A 252 3.29 -14.03 14.88
N THR A 253 3.24 -15.18 15.55
CA THR A 253 4.42 -16.01 15.81
C THR A 253 5.00 -16.62 14.55
N GLY A 254 4.16 -16.99 13.59
CA GLY A 254 4.60 -17.49 12.28
C GLY A 254 5.21 -16.39 11.40
N TYR A 255 4.81 -15.14 11.63
CA TYR A 255 5.32 -13.97 10.89
C TYR A 255 6.71 -13.52 11.36
N THR A 256 7.04 -13.73 12.63
CA THR A 256 8.34 -13.33 13.22
C THR A 256 9.43 -14.41 13.13
N ARG A 257 9.09 -15.63 12.70
CA ARG A 257 10.03 -16.75 12.54
C ARG A 257 10.69 -16.71 11.17
#